data_AF-A0A2D6MVK6-F1
#
_entry.id   AF-A0A2D6MVK6-F1
#
_cell.length_a   1.000
_cell.length_b   1.000
_cell.length_c   1.000
_cell.angle_alpha   90.00
_cell.angle_beta   90.00
_cell.angle_gamma   90.00
#
_symmetry.space_group_name_H-M   'P 1'
#
loop_
_entity.id
_entity.type
_entity.pdbx_description
1 polymer ?
#
loop_
_entity_poly.entity_id
_entity_poly.type
_entity_poly.pdbx_seq_one_letter_code
_entity_poly.pdbx_strand_id
1 'polypeptide(L)'
;MQRPYHSDFRPAGIPRGQLASGVKRPRSRTEYESTPAIFAGPSPTPGGAGPPRWPAKDPMSNPLRSLATRITLVVFLSSLLSSLTVTWISVQSLHGFVHSKIDQRFPQIGSRVLRDLDDGYRQLARELAVFARSPILQGATPHFDKRGRSSDLARKEAEQYLRDVLDSFPQFERLLVSNRDGDVLLKVGPGDSLGSGTLGSLTGQSEASSISDAHLVEGVLVQITSSPMHDAQGRSIGRLHATIDLDRLVTTLGSDELGEDTTISIID
;
A
#
# COMPACT_ATOMS: atom_id res chain seq x y z
N MET A 1 49.06 -16.23 12.17
CA MET A 1 48.63 -15.85 13.53
C MET A 1 47.13 -15.71 13.53
N GLN A 2 46.44 -16.72 14.08
CA GLN A 2 44.98 -16.82 14.17
C GLN A 2 44.48 -16.01 15.37
N ARG A 3 43.38 -15.27 15.21
CA ARG A 3 42.56 -14.79 16.34
C ARG A 3 41.15 -15.35 16.20
N PRO A 4 40.56 -15.90 17.29
CA PRO A 4 39.29 -16.59 17.26
C PRO A 4 38.09 -15.63 17.40
N TYR A 5 36.96 -16.12 16.88
CA TYR A 5 35.61 -15.61 17.08
C TYR A 5 35.20 -15.59 18.56
N HIS A 6 34.51 -14.54 18.99
CA HIS A 6 33.57 -14.59 20.11
C HIS A 6 32.31 -13.81 19.73
N SER A 7 31.23 -14.56 19.50
CA SER A 7 29.87 -14.09 19.30
C SER A 7 29.09 -14.27 20.60
N ASP A 8 28.68 -13.16 21.22
CA ASP A 8 27.67 -13.16 22.29
C ASP A 8 26.61 -12.12 21.92
N PHE A 9 25.50 -12.59 21.36
CA PHE A 9 24.30 -11.77 21.17
C PHE A 9 23.09 -12.54 21.67
N ARG A 10 22.65 -12.22 22.88
CA ARG A 10 21.35 -12.61 23.45
C ARG A 10 20.34 -11.51 23.17
N PRO A 11 19.27 -11.73 22.40
CA PRO A 11 18.12 -10.83 22.45
C PRO A 11 17.23 -11.18 23.66
N ALA A 12 16.90 -10.13 24.42
CA ALA A 12 16.04 -10.16 25.58
C ALA A 12 14.61 -10.60 25.23
N GLY A 13 14.03 -11.46 26.06
CA GLY A 13 12.64 -11.88 25.97
C GLY A 13 11.67 -10.75 26.28
N ILE A 14 10.65 -10.59 25.44
CA ILE A 14 9.51 -9.70 25.68
C ILE A 14 8.39 -10.53 26.33
N PRO A 15 7.84 -10.09 27.49
CA PRO A 15 6.76 -10.80 28.17
C PRO A 15 5.42 -10.62 27.44
N ARG A 16 4.73 -11.73 27.18
CA ARG A 16 3.32 -11.77 26.76
C ARG A 16 2.41 -11.41 27.94
N GLY A 17 1.95 -10.16 27.96
CA GLY A 17 0.86 -9.71 28.83
C GLY A 17 -0.49 -9.94 28.15
N GLN A 18 -1.31 -10.81 28.74
CA GLN A 18 -2.75 -10.92 28.51
C GLN A 18 -3.45 -9.62 28.91
N LEU A 19 -4.34 -9.09 28.07
CA LEU A 19 -5.50 -8.32 28.53
C LEU A 19 -6.72 -8.66 27.67
N ALA A 20 -7.63 -9.39 28.32
CA ALA A 20 -9.01 -9.59 27.91
C ALA A 20 -9.86 -8.33 28.22
N SER A 21 -11.13 -8.40 27.82
CA SER A 21 -12.24 -7.48 28.12
C SER A 21 -12.46 -6.44 27.01
N GLY A 22 -13.57 -6.45 26.26
CA GLY A 22 -14.93 -6.76 26.66
C GLY A 22 -15.71 -5.44 26.75
N VAL A 23 -16.20 -4.92 25.62
CA VAL A 23 -17.06 -3.74 25.61
C VAL A 23 -18.37 -4.00 24.88
N LYS A 24 -19.39 -4.11 25.75
CA LYS A 24 -20.84 -4.10 25.57
C LYS A 24 -21.35 -3.21 24.43
N ARG A 25 -22.24 -3.79 23.61
CA ARG A 25 -23.23 -3.09 22.77
C ARG A 25 -24.26 -2.35 23.65
N PRO A 26 -24.69 -1.13 23.31
CA PRO A 26 -25.86 -0.52 23.93
C PRO A 26 -27.16 -1.03 23.29
N ARG A 27 -28.07 -1.43 24.19
CA ARG A 27 -29.46 -1.84 23.95
C ARG A 27 -30.33 -0.66 23.52
N SER A 28 -31.20 -0.92 22.55
CA SER A 28 -32.40 -0.17 22.25
C SER A 28 -33.35 -0.10 23.46
N ARG A 29 -33.83 1.11 23.79
CA ARG A 29 -34.90 1.34 24.76
C ARG A 29 -36.08 2.01 24.05
N THR A 30 -37.10 1.21 23.76
CA THR A 30 -38.48 1.62 23.51
C THR A 30 -39.13 1.94 24.85
N GLU A 31 -39.72 3.12 24.98
CA GLU A 31 -40.56 3.48 26.14
C GLU A 31 -41.92 3.95 25.58
N TYR A 32 -42.87 3.01 25.60
CA TYR A 32 -44.30 3.25 25.66
C TYR A 32 -44.66 3.29 27.14
N GLU A 33 -45.44 4.28 27.58
CA GLU A 33 -46.32 4.31 28.78
C GLU A 33 -46.75 5.78 28.95
N SER A 34 -47.93 6.18 29.40
CA SER A 34 -49.14 5.49 29.81
C SER A 34 -50.24 6.55 29.95
N THR A 35 -51.44 6.20 29.52
CA THR A 35 -52.72 6.85 29.87
C THR A 35 -52.99 6.70 31.37
N PRO A 36 -53.73 7.60 32.05
CA PRO A 36 -55.04 7.11 32.56
C PRO A 36 -56.19 8.13 32.66
N ALA A 37 -57.40 7.52 32.77
CA ALA A 37 -58.65 7.88 33.48
C ALA A 37 -59.38 9.21 33.16
N ILE A 38 -60.60 9.20 32.62
CA ILE A 38 -61.92 8.83 33.21
C ILE A 38 -62.32 9.73 34.40
N PHE A 39 -63.29 10.62 34.20
CA PHE A 39 -64.22 11.06 35.24
C PHE A 39 -65.60 11.36 34.67
N ALA A 40 -66.64 10.93 35.38
CA ALA A 40 -68.03 10.85 34.97
C ALA A 40 -68.91 11.90 35.68
N GLY A 41 -69.88 12.46 34.94
CA GLY A 41 -71.16 13.02 35.40
C GLY A 41 -71.13 14.31 36.25
N PRO A 42 -72.26 15.04 36.43
CA PRO A 42 -73.64 14.66 36.12
C PRO A 42 -74.43 15.63 35.21
N SER A 43 -75.56 15.13 34.70
CA SER A 43 -76.63 15.89 34.00
C SER A 43 -77.49 16.72 34.97
N PRO A 44 -78.14 17.79 34.49
CA PRO A 44 -79.61 17.81 34.57
C PRO A 44 -80.34 18.41 33.35
N THR A 45 -81.36 17.67 32.92
CA THR A 45 -82.76 17.98 32.50
C THR A 45 -83.21 19.32 31.85
N PRO A 46 -84.36 19.27 31.12
CA PRO A 46 -84.59 20.04 29.89
C PRO A 46 -85.62 21.17 30.04
N GLY A 47 -85.58 22.13 29.12
CA GLY A 47 -86.69 23.07 28.91
C GLY A 47 -86.42 24.04 27.78
N GLY A 48 -87.36 24.14 26.83
CA GLY A 48 -87.44 25.27 25.90
C GLY A 48 -87.32 24.89 24.43
N ALA A 49 -88.46 24.63 23.80
CA ALA A 49 -88.61 24.46 22.37
C ALA A 49 -88.23 25.73 21.60
N GLY A 50 -87.37 25.56 20.59
CA GLY A 50 -87.07 26.56 19.55
C GLY A 50 -86.73 25.84 18.25
N PRO A 51 -87.21 26.31 17.08
CA PRO A 51 -87.10 25.59 15.81
C PRO A 51 -85.64 25.50 15.29
N PRO A 52 -85.32 24.48 14.46
CA PRO A 52 -83.96 24.09 14.13
C PRO A 52 -83.27 25.12 13.23
N ARG A 53 -82.29 25.84 13.80
CA ARG A 53 -81.31 26.62 13.03
C ARG A 53 -80.21 25.67 12.54
N TRP A 54 -80.19 25.44 11.24
CA TRP A 54 -79.10 24.80 10.52
C TRP A 54 -77.78 25.52 10.86
N PRO A 55 -76.75 24.83 11.37
CA PRO A 55 -75.44 25.44 11.54
C PRO A 55 -74.89 25.73 10.16
N ALA A 56 -74.80 27.03 9.86
CA ALA A 56 -74.04 27.54 8.75
C ALA A 56 -72.65 26.90 8.80
N LYS A 57 -72.27 26.30 7.67
CA LYS A 57 -70.94 25.78 7.39
C LYS A 57 -69.93 26.87 7.78
N ASP A 58 -69.20 26.67 8.88
CA ASP A 58 -68.14 27.60 9.29
C ASP A 58 -67.19 27.76 8.09
N PRO A 59 -66.92 28.99 7.64
CA PRO A 59 -65.91 29.21 6.62
C PRO A 59 -64.60 28.72 7.23
N MET A 60 -64.01 27.68 6.62
CA MET A 60 -62.71 27.11 7.00
C MET A 60 -61.78 28.25 7.40
N SER A 61 -61.57 28.40 8.71
CA SER A 61 -60.73 29.45 9.27
C SER A 61 -59.32 29.12 8.83
N ASN A 62 -58.88 29.82 7.79
CA ASN A 62 -57.56 29.65 7.20
C ASN A 62 -56.54 29.89 8.33
N PRO A 63 -55.90 28.85 8.91
CA PRO A 63 -55.14 28.98 10.16
C PRO A 63 -53.90 29.88 10.00
N LEU A 64 -53.59 30.25 8.75
CA LEU A 64 -52.53 31.15 8.30
C LEU A 64 -52.82 32.65 8.52
N ARG A 65 -54.03 33.01 8.97
CA ARG A 65 -54.39 34.40 9.32
C ARG A 65 -54.16 34.76 10.79
N SER A 66 -53.87 33.80 11.66
CA SER A 66 -53.57 34.07 13.06
C SER A 66 -52.16 34.62 13.23
N LEU A 67 -52.04 35.77 13.91
CA LEU A 67 -50.77 36.43 14.22
C LEU A 67 -49.80 35.48 14.94
N ALA A 68 -50.32 34.67 15.88
CA ALA A 68 -49.54 33.72 16.66
C ALA A 68 -48.93 32.59 15.80
N THR A 69 -49.67 32.11 14.78
CA THR A 69 -49.19 31.09 13.84
C THR A 69 -48.07 31.62 12.95
N ARG A 70 -48.10 32.91 12.59
CA ARG A 70 -47.02 33.54 11.81
C ARG A 70 -45.76 33.69 12.63
N ILE A 71 -45.88 34.10 13.89
CA ILE A 71 -44.73 34.25 14.79
C ILE A 71 -44.07 32.89 15.04
N THR A 72 -44.85 31.85 15.35
CA THR A 72 -44.32 30.48 15.56
C THR A 72 -43.69 29.89 14.31
N LEU A 73 -44.29 30.10 13.12
CA LEU A 73 -43.70 29.69 11.84
C LEU A 73 -42.34 30.37 11.59
N VAL A 74 -42.24 31.68 11.85
CA VAL A 74 -40.99 32.44 11.66
C VAL A 74 -39.91 31.96 12.63
N VAL A 75 -40.24 31.72 13.89
CA VAL A 75 -39.27 31.20 14.89
C VAL A 75 -38.82 29.79 14.50
N PHE A 76 -39.75 28.92 14.10
CA PHE A 76 -39.43 27.56 13.67
C PHE A 76 -38.53 27.55 12.42
N LEU A 77 -38.86 28.39 11.43
CA LEU A 77 -38.05 28.54 10.22
C LEU A 77 -36.65 29.09 10.55
N SER A 78 -36.56 30.07 11.46
CA SER A 78 -35.29 30.62 11.94
C SER A 78 -34.43 29.56 12.64
N SER A 79 -35.03 28.74 13.52
CA SER A 79 -34.35 27.62 14.17
C SER A 79 -33.90 26.55 13.17
N LEU A 80 -34.71 26.25 12.15
CA LEU A 80 -34.34 25.32 11.07
C LEU A 80 -33.17 25.85 10.24
N LEU A 81 -33.19 27.11 9.81
CA LEU A 81 -32.08 27.71 9.06
C LEU A 81 -30.81 27.73 9.90
N SER A 82 -30.92 28.04 11.19
CA SER A 82 -29.78 28.03 12.11
C SER A 82 -29.19 26.62 12.26
N SER A 83 -30.04 25.60 12.47
CA SER A 83 -29.62 24.20 12.52
C SER A 83 -28.95 23.76 11.22
N LEU A 84 -29.51 24.12 10.07
CA LEU A 84 -28.97 23.77 8.76
C LEU A 84 -27.61 24.43 8.53
N THR A 85 -27.45 25.68 8.96
CA THR A 85 -26.18 26.43 8.86
C THR A 85 -25.10 25.81 9.75
N VAL A 86 -25.44 25.41 10.98
CA VAL A 86 -24.51 24.74 11.88
C VAL A 86 -24.09 23.37 11.32
N THR A 87 -25.04 22.58 10.80
CA THR A 87 -24.74 21.31 10.14
C THR A 87 -23.85 21.51 8.91
N TRP A 88 -24.13 22.53 8.09
CA TRP A 88 -23.32 22.88 6.92
C TRP A 88 -21.87 23.23 7.30
N ILE A 89 -21.68 24.10 8.30
CA ILE A 89 -20.35 24.47 8.80
C ILE A 89 -19.61 23.24 9.35
N SER A 90 -20.32 22.35 10.03
CA SER A 90 -19.75 21.11 10.58
C SER A 90 -19.27 20.15 9.48
N VAL A 91 -20.06 19.98 8.41
CA VAL A 91 -19.68 19.17 7.23
C VAL A 91 -18.48 19.78 6.51
N GLN A 92 -18.46 21.10 6.31
CA GLN A 92 -17.36 21.80 5.65
C GLN A 92 -16.05 21.69 6.46
N SER A 93 -16.15 21.79 7.79
CA SER A 93 -15.01 21.64 8.70
C SER A 93 -14.47 20.20 8.73
N LEU A 94 -15.36 19.20 8.67
CA LEU A 94 -14.98 17.80 8.61
C LEU A 94 -14.27 17.46 7.28
N HIS A 95 -14.77 17.97 6.15
CA HIS A 95 -14.10 17.84 4.86
C HIS A 95 -12.71 18.47 4.86
N GLY A 96 -12.56 19.69 5.38
CA GLY A 96 -11.25 20.35 5.49
C GLY A 96 -10.27 19.64 6.43
N PHE A 97 -10.77 19.04 7.51
CA PHE A 97 -9.94 18.25 8.44
C PHE A 97 -9.49 16.92 7.83
N VAL A 98 -10.37 16.21 7.12
CA VAL A 98 -10.02 14.96 6.44
C VAL A 98 -9.03 15.23 5.31
N HIS A 99 -9.28 16.25 4.49
CA HIS A 99 -8.37 16.62 3.40
C HIS A 99 -7.01 17.08 3.92
N SER A 100 -6.96 17.93 4.95
CA SER A 100 -5.67 18.35 5.53
C SER A 100 -4.90 17.20 6.21
N LYS A 101 -5.60 16.21 6.78
CA LYS A 101 -4.96 15.00 7.33
C LYS A 101 -4.44 14.08 6.23
N ILE A 102 -5.13 13.98 5.10
CA ILE A 102 -4.66 13.30 3.90
C ILE A 102 -3.42 14.05 3.36
N ASP A 103 -3.53 15.35 3.10
CA ASP A 103 -2.46 16.17 2.53
C ASP A 103 -1.21 16.24 3.41
N GLN A 104 -1.31 16.04 4.73
CA GLN A 104 -0.15 15.99 5.62
C GLN A 104 0.47 14.59 5.75
N ARG A 105 -0.34 13.52 5.78
CA ARG A 105 0.18 12.16 6.02
C ARG A 105 0.74 11.52 4.75
N PHE A 106 0.11 11.74 3.60
CA PHE A 106 0.53 11.10 2.36
C PHE A 106 1.94 11.52 1.89
N PRO A 107 2.38 12.79 1.97
CA PRO A 107 3.76 13.16 1.63
C PRO A 107 4.81 12.58 2.59
N GLN A 108 4.46 12.44 3.87
CA GLN A 108 5.36 11.85 4.87
C GLN A 108 5.53 10.34 4.64
N ILE A 109 4.43 9.65 4.34
CA ILE A 109 4.46 8.22 4.01
C ILE A 109 5.20 8.01 2.68
N GLY A 110 4.88 8.80 1.64
CA GLY A 110 5.56 8.73 0.34
C GLY A 110 7.06 8.97 0.45
N SER A 111 7.51 10.00 1.17
CA SER A 111 8.95 10.27 1.37
C SER A 111 9.66 9.21 2.22
N ARG A 112 8.95 8.51 3.11
CA ARG A 112 9.49 7.35 3.83
C ARG A 112 9.62 6.15 2.88
N VAL A 113 8.55 5.76 2.19
CA VAL A 113 8.55 4.65 1.24
C VAL A 113 9.63 4.84 0.17
N LEU A 114 9.81 6.05 -0.35
CA LEU A 114 10.87 6.37 -1.30
C LEU A 114 12.28 6.16 -0.72
N ARG A 115 12.50 6.52 0.56
CA ARG A 115 13.78 6.29 1.23
C ARG A 115 14.02 4.81 1.48
N ASP A 116 13.01 4.09 1.94
CA ASP A 116 13.11 2.65 2.21
C ASP A 116 13.37 1.88 0.90
N LEU A 117 12.73 2.30 -0.19
CA LEU A 117 13.02 1.81 -1.55
C LEU A 117 14.45 2.09 -1.98
N ASP A 118 14.92 3.35 -1.86
CA ASP A 118 16.28 3.75 -2.25
C ASP A 118 17.35 2.97 -1.45
N ASP A 119 17.14 2.82 -0.13
CA ASP A 119 18.05 2.04 0.71
C ASP A 119 18.01 0.54 0.38
N GLY A 120 16.83 0.00 0.08
CA GLY A 120 16.65 -1.37 -0.42
C GLY A 120 17.40 -1.59 -1.74
N TYR A 121 17.22 -0.71 -2.72
CA TYR A 121 17.92 -0.78 -4.01
C TYR A 121 19.44 -0.65 -3.86
N ARG A 122 19.93 0.22 -2.99
CA ARG A 122 21.36 0.31 -2.69
C ARG A 122 21.90 -0.96 -2.06
N GLN A 123 21.13 -1.59 -1.18
CA GLN A 123 21.50 -2.87 -0.58
C GLN A 123 21.58 -3.97 -1.65
N LEU A 124 20.56 -4.07 -2.53
CA LEU A 124 20.54 -5.01 -3.64
C LEU A 124 21.72 -4.81 -4.59
N ALA A 125 22.03 -3.57 -4.95
CA ALA A 125 23.17 -3.25 -5.81
C ALA A 125 24.53 -3.64 -5.17
N ARG A 126 24.65 -3.52 -3.84
CA ARG A 126 25.83 -3.97 -3.09
C ARG A 126 25.92 -5.50 -3.05
N GLU A 127 24.83 -6.19 -2.76
CA GLU A 127 24.77 -7.65 -2.74
C GLU A 127 25.14 -8.23 -4.10
N LEU A 128 24.55 -7.70 -5.17
CA LEU A 128 24.89 -8.10 -6.53
C LEU A 128 26.36 -7.86 -6.86
N ALA A 129 26.93 -6.74 -6.41
CA ALA A 129 28.35 -6.45 -6.59
C ALA A 129 29.27 -7.43 -5.84
N VAL A 130 28.83 -7.93 -4.67
CA VAL A 130 29.55 -8.98 -3.95
C VAL A 130 29.54 -10.29 -4.75
N PHE A 131 28.39 -10.69 -5.29
CA PHE A 131 28.28 -11.90 -6.11
C PHE A 131 29.09 -11.79 -7.41
N ALA A 132 29.05 -10.64 -8.07
CA ALA A 132 29.84 -10.36 -9.28
C ALA A 132 31.37 -10.45 -9.03
N ARG A 133 31.81 -10.29 -7.78
CA ARG A 133 33.22 -10.42 -7.36
C ARG A 133 33.58 -11.83 -6.88
N SER A 134 32.68 -12.79 -6.98
CA SER A 134 32.93 -14.18 -6.59
C SER A 134 34.08 -14.79 -7.42
N PRO A 135 35.07 -15.44 -6.78
CA PRO A 135 36.14 -16.14 -7.50
C PRO A 135 35.62 -17.20 -8.48
N ILE A 136 34.46 -17.81 -8.19
CA ILE A 136 33.83 -18.82 -9.05
C ILE A 136 33.43 -18.17 -10.38
N LEU A 137 32.72 -17.04 -10.33
CA LEU A 137 32.30 -16.32 -11.53
C LEU A 137 33.49 -15.71 -12.28
N GLN A 138 34.45 -15.14 -11.57
CA GLN A 138 35.66 -14.56 -12.18
C GLN A 138 36.51 -15.61 -12.88
N GLY A 139 36.64 -16.81 -12.30
CA GLY A 139 37.37 -17.93 -12.89
C GLY A 139 36.62 -18.57 -14.07
N ALA A 140 35.29 -18.65 -13.99
CA ALA A 140 34.49 -19.34 -15.00
C ALA A 140 34.24 -18.50 -16.27
N THR A 141 33.99 -17.20 -16.13
CA THR A 141 33.57 -16.32 -17.24
C THR A 141 34.51 -16.34 -18.45
N PRO A 142 35.86 -16.27 -18.30
CA PRO A 142 36.79 -16.31 -19.42
C PRO A 142 36.79 -17.64 -20.20
N HIS A 143 36.11 -18.66 -19.68
CA HIS A 143 36.02 -19.99 -20.29
C HIS A 143 34.71 -20.20 -21.06
N PHE A 144 33.67 -19.38 -20.84
CA PHE A 144 32.35 -19.58 -21.45
C PHE A 144 32.33 -19.54 -22.98
N ASP A 145 33.22 -18.76 -23.60
CA ASP A 145 33.35 -18.70 -25.06
C ASP A 145 34.18 -19.84 -25.65
N LYS A 146 34.89 -20.60 -24.82
CA LYS A 146 35.76 -21.70 -25.24
C LYS A 146 34.96 -23.00 -25.26
N ARG A 147 35.18 -23.84 -26.28
CA ARG A 147 34.62 -25.19 -26.32
C ARG A 147 35.55 -26.19 -25.65
N GLY A 148 35.00 -27.08 -24.83
CA GLY A 148 35.72 -28.22 -24.25
C GLY A 148 35.31 -28.54 -22.81
N ARG A 149 35.73 -29.70 -22.31
CA ARG A 149 35.34 -30.21 -20.98
C ARG A 149 35.60 -29.24 -19.82
N SER A 150 36.69 -28.47 -19.88
CA SER A 150 37.01 -27.49 -18.84
C SER A 150 36.03 -26.32 -18.81
N SER A 151 35.50 -25.92 -19.97
CA SER A 151 34.47 -24.88 -20.08
C SER A 151 33.13 -25.38 -19.55
N ASP A 152 32.75 -26.61 -19.91
CA ASP A 152 31.52 -27.22 -19.42
C ASP A 152 31.51 -27.36 -17.89
N LEU A 153 32.65 -27.73 -17.29
CA LEU A 153 32.81 -27.82 -15.84
C LEU A 153 32.69 -26.45 -15.17
N ALA A 154 33.42 -25.45 -15.69
CA ALA A 154 33.36 -24.08 -15.16
C ALA A 154 31.97 -23.47 -15.27
N ARG A 155 31.25 -23.74 -16.37
CA ARG A 155 29.86 -23.32 -16.57
C ARG A 155 28.94 -23.96 -15.54
N LYS A 156 29.06 -25.27 -15.29
CA LYS A 156 28.25 -25.96 -14.29
C LYS A 156 28.51 -25.44 -12.88
N GLU A 157 29.76 -25.16 -12.53
CA GLU A 157 30.13 -24.62 -11.23
C GLU A 157 29.56 -23.21 -11.02
N ALA A 158 29.68 -22.34 -12.03
CA ALA A 158 29.06 -21.01 -12.00
C ALA A 158 27.53 -21.07 -11.96
N GLU A 159 26.92 -21.99 -12.71
CA GLU A 159 25.48 -22.20 -12.71
C GLU A 159 24.97 -22.64 -11.33
N GLN A 160 25.65 -23.60 -10.70
CA GLN A 160 25.31 -24.05 -9.36
C GLN A 160 25.44 -22.92 -8.34
N TYR A 161 26.54 -22.16 -8.39
CA TYR A 161 26.73 -20.99 -7.52
C TYR A 161 25.58 -19.99 -7.65
N LEU A 162 25.18 -19.64 -8.87
CA LEU A 162 24.08 -18.71 -9.10
C LEU A 162 22.71 -19.27 -8.66
N ARG A 163 22.49 -20.59 -8.74
CA ARG A 163 21.29 -21.23 -8.18
C ARG A 163 21.25 -21.09 -6.67
N ASP A 164 22.36 -21.35 -5.99
CA ASP A 164 22.46 -21.21 -4.54
C ASP A 164 22.22 -19.75 -4.10
N VAL A 165 22.69 -18.78 -4.90
CA VAL A 165 22.40 -17.36 -4.68
C VAL A 165 20.91 -17.06 -4.87
N LEU A 166 20.28 -17.53 -5.96
CA LEU A 166 18.84 -17.33 -6.17
C LEU A 166 18.00 -17.93 -5.04
N ASP A 167 18.35 -19.13 -4.58
CA ASP A 167 17.65 -19.80 -3.48
C ASP A 167 17.80 -19.03 -2.15
N SER A 168 18.95 -18.37 -1.95
CA SER A 168 19.23 -17.59 -0.74
C SER A 168 18.66 -16.16 -0.79
N PHE A 169 18.43 -15.62 -1.98
CA PHE A 169 18.02 -14.22 -2.20
C PHE A 169 16.76 -14.18 -3.07
N PRO A 170 15.57 -14.44 -2.48
CA PRO A 170 14.31 -14.59 -3.21
C PRO A 170 13.81 -13.30 -3.87
N GLN A 171 14.42 -12.14 -3.54
CA GLN A 171 14.21 -10.88 -4.24
C GLN A 171 14.68 -10.90 -5.69
N PHE A 172 15.62 -11.78 -6.04
CA PHE A 172 16.06 -11.97 -7.41
C PHE A 172 15.22 -13.05 -8.05
N GLU A 173 14.57 -12.70 -9.14
CA GLU A 173 13.82 -13.67 -9.92
C GLU A 173 14.76 -14.47 -10.82
N ARG A 174 15.76 -13.80 -11.39
CA ARG A 174 16.71 -14.40 -12.33
C ARG A 174 18.09 -13.76 -12.21
N LEU A 175 19.12 -14.56 -12.45
CA LEU A 175 20.49 -14.11 -12.60
C LEU A 175 21.03 -14.43 -13.99
N LEU A 176 21.75 -13.49 -14.59
CA LEU A 176 22.32 -13.60 -15.92
C LEU A 176 23.76 -13.11 -15.90
N VAL A 177 24.65 -13.81 -16.61
CA VAL A 177 26.01 -13.34 -16.87
C VAL A 177 26.10 -12.98 -18.35
N SER A 178 26.57 -11.77 -18.64
CA SER A 178 26.85 -11.33 -20.01
C SER A 178 28.33 -11.10 -20.24
N ASN A 179 28.75 -11.19 -21.50
CA ASN A 179 30.06 -10.68 -21.92
C ASN A 179 30.06 -9.13 -21.97
N ARG A 180 31.17 -8.54 -22.43
CA ARG A 180 31.30 -7.08 -22.59
C ARG A 180 30.43 -6.50 -23.72
N ASP A 181 30.05 -7.33 -24.68
CA ASP A 181 29.21 -6.95 -25.82
C ASP A 181 27.71 -7.01 -25.49
N GLY A 182 27.35 -7.59 -24.33
CA GLY A 182 25.98 -7.75 -23.87
C GLY A 182 25.34 -9.11 -24.22
N ASP A 183 26.11 -10.04 -24.81
CA ASP A 183 25.62 -11.39 -25.08
C ASP A 183 25.53 -12.19 -23.77
N VAL A 184 24.41 -12.89 -23.60
CA VAL A 184 24.17 -13.74 -22.43
C VAL A 184 25.01 -15.01 -22.52
N LEU A 185 25.95 -15.17 -21.60
CA LEU A 185 26.82 -16.33 -21.47
C LEU A 185 26.24 -17.40 -20.54
N LEU A 186 25.49 -17.00 -19.51
CA LEU A 186 24.88 -17.90 -18.54
C LEU A 186 23.58 -17.29 -18.02
N LYS A 187 22.59 -18.13 -17.72
CA LYS A 187 21.28 -17.75 -17.19
C LYS A 187 20.82 -18.76 -16.17
N VAL A 188 20.28 -18.28 -15.05
CA VAL A 188 19.66 -19.09 -14.00
C VAL A 188 18.38 -18.41 -13.53
N GLY A 189 17.29 -19.17 -13.41
CA GLY A 189 15.96 -18.68 -12.99
C GLY A 189 14.89 -18.82 -14.08
N PRO A 190 13.59 -18.69 -13.72
CA PRO A 190 12.43 -18.83 -14.61
C PRO A 190 12.31 -17.70 -15.65
N GLY A 191 11.48 -17.93 -16.70
CA GLY A 191 11.10 -17.03 -17.81
C GLY A 191 12.13 -16.93 -18.95
N ASP A 192 11.82 -16.28 -20.08
CA ASP A 192 12.69 -16.25 -21.27
C ASP A 192 13.85 -15.24 -21.21
N SER A 193 14.85 -15.43 -22.07
CA SER A 193 16.03 -14.55 -22.14
C SER A 193 15.62 -13.10 -22.42
N LEU A 194 16.09 -12.16 -21.58
CA LEU A 194 16.06 -10.74 -21.90
C LEU A 194 16.69 -10.54 -23.28
N GLY A 195 16.04 -9.76 -24.15
CA GLY A 195 16.56 -9.47 -25.48
C GLY A 195 17.97 -8.86 -25.37
N SER A 196 18.88 -9.28 -26.26
CA SER A 196 20.27 -8.79 -26.27
C SER A 196 20.36 -7.26 -26.41
N GLY A 197 19.38 -6.62 -27.04
CA GLY A 197 19.28 -5.16 -27.13
C GLY A 197 19.14 -4.47 -25.75
N THR A 198 18.33 -5.02 -24.85
CA THR A 198 18.11 -4.45 -23.50
C THR A 198 19.36 -4.57 -22.64
N LEU A 199 20.02 -5.73 -22.68
CA LEU A 199 21.27 -5.94 -21.94
C LEU A 199 22.40 -5.10 -22.52
N GLY A 200 22.53 -5.04 -23.85
CA GLY A 200 23.55 -4.22 -24.53
C GLY A 200 23.51 -2.75 -24.11
N SER A 201 22.32 -2.16 -23.96
CA SER A 201 22.19 -0.79 -23.45
C SER A 201 22.67 -0.62 -22.01
N LEU A 202 22.58 -1.65 -21.17
CA LEU A 202 23.03 -1.62 -19.77
C LEU A 202 24.53 -1.87 -19.65
N THR A 203 25.12 -2.61 -20.59
CA THR A 203 26.55 -2.95 -20.58
C THR A 203 27.43 -1.74 -20.90
N GLY A 204 26.96 -0.83 -21.75
CA GLY A 204 27.74 0.33 -22.21
C GLY A 204 27.71 1.57 -21.31
N GLN A 205 26.89 1.60 -20.25
CA GLN A 205 26.57 2.86 -19.56
C GLN A 205 27.38 3.16 -18.28
N SER A 206 28.00 2.18 -17.60
CA SER A 206 28.70 2.48 -16.34
C SER A 206 29.67 1.40 -15.85
N GLU A 207 30.81 1.81 -15.29
CA GLU A 207 31.73 0.94 -14.52
C GLU A 207 31.25 0.68 -13.08
N ALA A 208 30.11 1.24 -12.68
CA ALA A 208 29.49 0.97 -11.39
C ALA A 208 28.31 -0.02 -11.53
N SER A 209 27.83 -0.52 -10.38
CA SER A 209 26.52 -1.16 -10.33
C SER A 209 25.45 -0.13 -10.71
N SER A 210 24.53 -0.51 -11.58
CA SER A 210 23.45 0.32 -12.07
C SER A 210 22.12 -0.43 -11.97
N ILE A 211 21.04 0.33 -11.94
CA ILE A 211 19.68 -0.20 -11.95
C ILE A 211 19.01 0.43 -13.19
N SER A 212 18.39 -0.41 -14.02
CA SER A 212 17.68 0.04 -15.21
C SER A 212 16.36 0.73 -14.87
N ASP A 213 15.76 1.35 -15.87
CA ASP A 213 14.32 1.65 -15.83
C ASP A 213 13.51 0.33 -15.84
N ALA A 214 12.20 0.44 -15.61
CA ALA A 214 11.32 -0.72 -15.66
C ALA A 214 11.12 -1.20 -17.11
N HIS A 215 11.11 -2.52 -17.31
CA HIS A 215 10.92 -3.14 -18.61
C HIS A 215 9.80 -4.16 -18.55
N LEU A 216 8.91 -4.15 -19.55
CA LEU A 216 7.89 -5.18 -19.68
C LEU A 216 8.48 -6.41 -20.40
N VAL A 217 8.58 -7.53 -19.70
CA VAL A 217 9.12 -8.79 -20.22
C VAL A 217 8.07 -9.87 -20.02
N GLU A 218 7.58 -10.46 -21.11
CA GLU A 218 6.53 -11.48 -21.06
C GLU A 218 5.25 -11.04 -20.34
N GLY A 219 4.97 -9.73 -20.32
CA GLY A 219 3.82 -9.16 -19.61
C GLY A 219 4.04 -8.89 -18.12
N VAL A 220 5.24 -9.15 -17.60
CA VAL A 220 5.66 -8.82 -16.23
C VAL A 220 6.56 -7.59 -16.24
N LEU A 221 6.32 -6.65 -15.33
CA LEU A 221 7.16 -5.47 -15.18
C LEU A 221 8.39 -5.83 -14.34
N VAL A 222 9.57 -5.79 -14.96
CA VAL A 222 10.83 -6.17 -14.30
C VAL A 222 11.82 -5.01 -14.31
N GLN A 223 12.62 -4.93 -13.26
CA GLN A 223 13.77 -4.03 -13.20
C GLN A 223 15.06 -4.84 -13.20
N ILE A 224 16.09 -4.33 -13.88
CA ILE A 224 17.36 -5.03 -14.05
C ILE A 224 18.44 -4.30 -13.26
N THR A 225 18.95 -4.94 -12.22
CA THR A 225 20.16 -4.49 -11.52
C THR A 225 21.37 -5.15 -12.18
N SER A 226 22.39 -4.37 -12.50
CA SER A 226 23.57 -4.82 -13.25
C SER A 226 24.84 -4.46 -12.50
N SER A 227 25.76 -5.39 -12.32
CA SER A 227 27.06 -5.15 -11.70
C SER A 227 28.21 -5.65 -12.56
N PRO A 228 29.29 -4.85 -12.74
CA PRO A 228 30.42 -5.26 -13.56
C PRO A 228 31.27 -6.32 -12.85
N MET A 229 31.69 -7.31 -13.64
CA MET A 229 32.62 -8.34 -13.21
C MET A 229 34.02 -7.98 -13.69
N HIS A 230 35.01 -8.16 -12.83
CA HIS A 230 36.41 -7.88 -13.16
C HIS A 230 37.27 -9.12 -12.94
N ASP A 231 38.31 -9.30 -13.74
CA ASP A 231 39.34 -10.30 -13.48
C ASP A 231 40.26 -9.88 -12.32
N ALA A 232 41.20 -10.76 -11.96
CA ALA A 232 42.20 -10.49 -10.93
C ALA A 232 43.13 -9.30 -11.24
N GLN A 233 43.18 -8.86 -12.51
CA GLN A 233 43.94 -7.69 -12.97
C GLN A 233 43.07 -6.42 -13.02
N GLY A 234 41.81 -6.50 -12.57
CA GLY A 234 40.88 -5.37 -12.56
C GLY A 234 40.29 -5.05 -13.93
N ARG A 235 40.48 -5.89 -14.95
CA ARG A 235 39.87 -5.68 -16.27
C ARG A 235 38.44 -6.22 -16.23
N SER A 236 37.48 -5.45 -16.73
CA SER A 236 36.09 -5.92 -16.86
C SER A 236 36.05 -7.21 -17.68
N ILE A 237 35.33 -8.25 -17.31
CA ILE A 237 35.22 -9.51 -18.07
C ILE A 237 33.78 -9.77 -18.54
N GLY A 238 32.86 -8.90 -18.14
CA GLY A 238 31.43 -9.07 -18.35
C GLY A 238 30.63 -8.38 -17.25
N ARG A 239 29.36 -8.72 -17.15
CA ARG A 239 28.47 -8.21 -16.11
C ARG A 239 27.59 -9.32 -15.56
N LEU A 240 27.23 -9.18 -14.29
CA LEU A 240 26.19 -9.96 -13.64
C LEU A 240 24.93 -9.09 -13.59
N HIS A 241 23.82 -9.61 -14.07
CA HIS A 241 22.52 -8.97 -14.03
C HIS A 241 21.57 -9.77 -13.15
N ALA A 242 20.75 -9.06 -12.38
CA ALA A 242 19.64 -9.62 -11.63
C ALA A 242 18.35 -8.96 -12.08
N THR A 243 17.32 -9.76 -12.34
CA THR A 243 15.96 -9.24 -12.58
C THR A 243 15.16 -9.27 -11.29
N ILE A 244 14.38 -8.22 -11.10
CA ILE A 244 13.49 -8.03 -9.95
C ILE A 244 12.08 -7.84 -10.51
N ASP A 245 11.15 -8.62 -10.01
CA ASP A 245 9.72 -8.46 -10.28
C ASP A 245 9.18 -7.29 -9.44
N LEU A 246 8.76 -6.22 -10.12
CA LEU A 246 8.27 -5.00 -9.47
C LEU A 246 6.93 -5.24 -8.76
N ASP A 247 6.09 -6.16 -9.23
CA ASP A 247 4.80 -6.45 -8.61
C ASP A 247 5.00 -7.11 -7.24
N ARG A 248 5.99 -8.00 -7.13
CA ARG A 248 6.41 -8.59 -5.85
C ARG A 248 6.97 -7.55 -4.90
N LEU A 249 7.78 -6.61 -5.41
CA LEU A 249 8.34 -5.54 -4.60
C LEU A 249 7.24 -4.63 -4.03
N VAL A 250 6.28 -4.22 -4.87
CA VAL A 250 5.14 -3.39 -4.48
C VAL A 250 4.26 -4.10 -3.45
N THR A 251 4.01 -5.40 -3.63
CA THR A 251 3.23 -6.19 -2.67
C THR A 251 3.90 -6.23 -1.30
N THR A 252 5.23 -6.36 -1.27
CA THR A 252 6.00 -6.37 -0.02
C THR A 252 5.93 -5.02 0.70
N LEU A 253 6.05 -3.91 -0.06
CA LEU A 253 5.98 -2.55 0.48
C LEU A 253 4.58 -2.14 0.94
N GLY A 254 3.53 -2.59 0.24
CA GLY A 254 2.14 -2.25 0.54
C GLY A 254 1.60 -2.91 1.81
N SER A 255 2.15 -4.06 2.18
CA SER A 255 1.57 -4.92 3.23
C SER A 255 1.76 -4.42 4.67
N ASP A 256 2.79 -3.62 4.96
CA ASP A 256 3.23 -3.40 6.35
C ASP A 256 2.74 -2.08 6.98
N GLU A 257 2.46 -1.03 6.19
CA GLU A 257 2.19 0.32 6.77
C GLU A 257 0.91 1.05 6.28
N LEU A 258 0.27 0.62 5.18
CA LEU A 258 -0.73 1.47 4.50
C LEU A 258 -2.21 1.08 4.77
N GLY A 259 -2.44 0.00 5.52
CA GLY A 259 -3.78 -0.53 5.78
C GLY A 259 -4.40 -1.21 4.55
N GLU A 260 -5.46 -2.00 4.76
CA GLU A 260 -6.07 -2.84 3.71
C GLU A 260 -6.69 -2.04 2.53
N ASP A 261 -6.93 -0.73 2.72
CA ASP A 261 -7.65 0.12 1.75
C ASP A 261 -6.73 0.99 0.86
N THR A 262 -5.41 0.85 0.96
CA THR A 262 -4.47 1.71 0.21
C THR A 262 -3.63 0.90 -0.76
N THR A 263 -3.55 1.35 -2.02
CA THR A 263 -2.71 0.74 -3.06
C THR A 263 -1.61 1.71 -3.46
N ILE A 264 -0.36 1.23 -3.47
CA ILE A 264 0.75 1.94 -4.12
C ILE A 264 0.86 1.43 -5.56
N SER A 265 1.05 2.35 -6.50
CA SER A 265 1.38 2.02 -7.88
C SER A 265 2.62 2.80 -8.28
N ILE A 266 3.55 2.13 -8.97
CA ILE A 266 4.72 2.77 -9.58
C ILE A 266 4.30 3.20 -10.99
N ILE A 267 4.48 4.49 -11.31
CA ILE A 267 4.18 5.07 -12.61
C ILE A 267 5.50 5.57 -13.18
N ASP A 268 5.78 5.19 -14.43
CA ASP A 268 6.91 5.70 -15.24
C ASP A 268 6.62 7.13 -15.74
#